data_AF-A0A8M1KAN6-F1
#
_entry.id   AF-A0A8M1KAN6-F1
#
_cell.length_a   1.000
_cell.length_b   1.000
_cell.length_c   1.000
_cell.angle_alpha   90.00
_cell.angle_beta   90.00
_cell.angle_gamma   90.00
#
_symmetry.space_group_name_H-M   'P 1'
#
loop_
_entity.id
_entity.type
_entity.pdbx_description
1 polymer ?
#
loop_
_entity_poly.entity_id
_entity_poly.type
_entity_poly.pdbx_seq_one_letter_code
_entity_poly.pdbx_strand_id
1 'polypeptide(L)'
;MSTLQNLGHFVEDSSESQVLPMEISLRDVHVNLKDDGPRDNLSDPEPTPIALHIDSLLVHRRDDGSFSIGLDRTAGPLETAPPKEAPLIDSKLNSVPELPVGVSSEPKATQTNPMSPTSYAPSSREKMLNEENECLKLELSRAKMALAEAQMEKDSLLHHMKNLKLASGGGIS
;
A
#
# COMPACT_ATOMS: atom_id res chain seq x y z
N MET A 1 -6.37 34.60 4.67
CA MET A 1 -5.19 33.87 5.16
C MET A 1 -5.67 32.83 6.15
N SER A 2 -5.50 31.54 5.83
CA SER A 2 -5.83 30.45 6.76
C SER A 2 -4.55 30.10 7.52
N THR A 3 -4.56 30.29 8.84
CA THR A 3 -3.41 30.00 9.71
C THR A 3 -3.68 28.71 10.50
N LEU A 4 -2.73 27.77 10.43
CA LEU A 4 -2.78 26.46 11.09
C LEU A 4 -2.36 26.56 12.58
N GLN A 5 -3.02 27.43 13.35
CA GLN A 5 -2.70 27.64 14.77
C GLN A 5 -3.11 26.45 15.66
N ASN A 6 -3.96 25.54 15.19
CA ASN A 6 -4.43 24.37 15.94
C ASN A 6 -3.48 23.16 15.91
N LEU A 7 -2.34 23.25 15.21
CA LEU A 7 -1.36 22.16 15.14
C LEU A 7 -0.20 22.30 16.14
N GLY A 8 -0.14 23.37 16.92
CA GLY A 8 0.95 23.58 17.90
C GLY A 8 1.11 22.40 18.87
N HIS A 9 0.00 21.85 19.36
CA HIS A 9 0.00 20.67 20.23
C HIS A 9 0.41 19.36 19.54
N PHE A 10 0.43 19.30 18.20
CA PHE A 10 0.90 18.13 17.45
C PHE A 10 2.42 18.12 17.23
N VAL A 11 3.09 19.27 17.40
CA VAL A 11 4.51 19.45 17.03
C VAL A 11 5.44 19.29 18.23
N GLU A 12 4.95 19.48 19.46
CA GLU A 12 5.77 19.41 20.68
C GLU A 12 6.07 17.97 21.15
N ASP A 13 5.29 16.98 20.71
CA ASP A 13 5.57 15.56 20.92
C ASP A 13 6.46 15.02 19.79
N SER A 14 7.78 15.07 20.00
CA SER A 14 8.80 14.46 19.14
C SER A 14 8.77 12.92 19.10
N SER A 15 7.58 12.31 19.16
CA SER A 15 7.37 10.98 18.59
C SER A 15 7.55 11.09 17.08
N GLU A 16 8.34 10.20 16.48
CA GLU A 16 8.40 10.06 15.02
C GLU A 16 6.97 10.11 14.47
N SER A 17 6.69 11.05 13.56
CA SER A 17 5.34 11.23 12.99
C SER A 17 4.86 9.88 12.50
N GLN A 18 3.88 9.29 13.20
CA GLN A 18 3.40 7.95 12.87
C GLN A 18 2.78 7.99 11.48
N VAL A 19 3.50 7.48 10.50
CA VAL A 19 3.08 7.43 9.10
C VAL A 19 2.06 6.30 8.95
N LEU A 20 0.78 6.61 9.18
CA LEU A 20 -0.29 5.63 8.95
C LEU A 20 -0.49 5.37 7.44
N PRO A 21 -0.56 4.11 7.00
CA PRO A 21 -1.01 3.78 5.65
C PRO A 21 -2.40 4.37 5.40
N MET A 22 -2.60 5.01 4.25
CA MET A 22 -3.87 5.64 3.88
C MET A 22 -4.21 5.37 2.43
N GLU A 23 -5.50 5.19 2.15
CA GLU A 23 -6.05 5.04 0.81
C GLU A 23 -7.15 6.07 0.58
N ILE A 24 -7.07 6.78 -0.54
CA ILE A 24 -8.06 7.78 -0.95
C ILE A 24 -8.56 7.39 -2.34
N SER A 25 -9.86 7.07 -2.44
CA SER A 25 -10.54 6.78 -3.71
C SER A 25 -11.41 7.97 -4.12
N LEU A 26 -11.16 8.48 -5.31
CA LEU A 26 -11.89 9.57 -5.93
C LEU A 26 -12.57 9.04 -7.19
N ARG A 27 -13.86 9.36 -7.36
CA ARG A 27 -14.66 8.97 -8.51
C ARG A 27 -15.40 10.17 -9.06
N ASP A 28 -15.57 10.19 -10.38
CA ASP A 28 -16.34 11.19 -11.11
C ASP A 28 -15.93 12.65 -10.80
N VAL A 29 -14.61 12.89 -10.80
CA VAL A 29 -14.07 14.21 -10.50
C VAL A 29 -14.03 15.05 -11.77
N HIS A 30 -14.68 16.21 -11.71
CA HIS A 30 -14.72 17.19 -12.79
C HIS A 30 -14.00 18.48 -12.36
N VAL A 31 -12.94 18.84 -13.06
CA VAL A 31 -12.17 20.06 -12.84
C VAL A 31 -12.37 20.98 -14.04
N ASN A 32 -12.89 22.18 -13.81
CA ASN A 32 -13.01 23.20 -14.84
C ASN A 32 -12.00 24.31 -14.55
N LEU A 33 -11.04 24.49 -15.46
CA LEU A 33 -10.04 25.54 -15.39
C LEU A 33 -10.51 26.71 -16.25
N LYS A 34 -10.70 27.86 -15.61
CA LYS A 34 -11.00 29.13 -16.27
C LYS A 34 -9.79 30.03 -16.19
N ASP A 35 -9.53 30.75 -17.28
CA ASP A 35 -8.54 31.82 -17.28
C ASP A 35 -9.26 33.13 -16.94
N ASP A 36 -9.14 33.55 -15.69
CA ASP A 36 -9.65 34.84 -15.19
C ASP A 36 -8.60 35.96 -15.30
N GLY A 37 -7.53 35.74 -16.08
CA GLY A 37 -6.48 36.72 -16.31
C GLY A 37 -7.01 38.02 -16.93
N PRO A 38 -6.34 39.17 -16.67
CA PRO A 38 -6.67 40.41 -17.34
C PRO A 38 -6.55 40.23 -18.85
N ARG A 39 -7.62 40.58 -19.58
CA ARG A 39 -7.66 40.41 -21.03
C ARG A 39 -6.83 41.50 -21.70
N ASP A 40 -5.92 41.11 -22.58
CA ASP A 40 -5.11 42.07 -23.36
C ASP A 40 -5.99 42.88 -24.33
N ASN A 41 -7.05 42.27 -24.88
CA ASN A 41 -8.05 42.96 -25.70
C ASN A 41 -9.48 42.60 -25.28
N LEU A 42 -10.34 43.61 -25.11
CA LEU A 42 -11.76 43.42 -24.75
C LEU A 42 -12.59 42.82 -25.91
N SER A 43 -12.08 42.87 -27.14
CA SER A 43 -12.73 42.31 -28.33
C SER A 43 -12.47 40.82 -28.55
N ASP A 44 -11.55 40.21 -27.79
CA ASP A 44 -11.25 38.79 -27.94
C ASP A 44 -12.44 37.94 -27.47
N PRO A 45 -12.66 36.74 -28.06
CA PRO A 45 -13.66 35.81 -27.58
C PRO A 45 -13.29 35.27 -26.19
N GLU A 46 -14.28 35.02 -25.33
CA GLU A 46 -14.04 34.48 -23.97
C GLU A 46 -13.23 33.18 -24.06
N PRO A 47 -12.16 33.02 -23.25
CA PRO A 47 -11.39 31.79 -23.24
C PRO A 47 -12.30 30.62 -22.86
N THR A 48 -12.28 29.58 -23.69
CA THR A 48 -13.10 28.39 -23.42
C THR A 48 -12.52 27.65 -22.21
N PRO A 49 -13.32 27.33 -21.18
CA PRO A 49 -12.83 26.59 -20.03
C PRO A 49 -12.23 25.24 -20.44
N ILE A 50 -11.10 24.89 -19.82
CA ILE A 50 -10.49 23.57 -20.00
C ILE A 50 -11.13 22.64 -18.96
N ALA A 51 -11.84 21.63 -19.43
CA ALA A 51 -12.43 20.60 -18.58
C ALA A 51 -11.49 19.38 -18.48
N LEU A 52 -11.16 18.99 -17.26
CA LEU A 52 -10.49 17.73 -16.93
C LEU A 52 -11.49 16.84 -16.21
N HIS A 53 -11.77 15.68 -16.81
CA HIS A 53 -12.63 14.65 -16.23
C HIS A 53 -11.77 13.46 -15.78
N ILE A 54 -11.95 13.05 -14.54
CA ILE A 54 -11.23 11.94 -13.91
C ILE A 54 -12.27 10.95 -13.42
N ASP A 55 -12.42 9.85 -14.15
CA ASP A 55 -13.38 8.79 -13.83
C ASP A 55 -13.09 8.14 -12.48
N SER A 56 -11.82 7.76 -12.28
CA SER A 56 -11.37 7.05 -11.09
C SER A 56 -9.90 7.35 -10.80
N LEU A 57 -9.62 7.74 -9.57
CA LEU A 57 -8.29 8.07 -9.09
C LEU A 57 -8.08 7.46 -7.70
N LEU A 58 -7.05 6.64 -7.58
CA LEU A 58 -6.61 6.04 -6.33
C LEU A 58 -5.31 6.69 -5.89
N VAL A 59 -5.28 7.21 -4.67
CA VAL A 59 -4.05 7.68 -4.03
C VAL A 59 -3.76 6.78 -2.84
N HIS A 60 -2.63 6.08 -2.89
CA HIS A 60 -2.19 5.17 -1.84
C HIS A 60 -0.91 5.70 -1.19
N ARG A 61 -0.98 5.93 0.13
CA ARG A 61 0.15 6.31 0.97
C ARG A 61 0.70 5.08 1.68
N ARG A 62 1.98 4.80 1.45
CA ARG A 62 2.72 3.72 2.10
C ARG A 62 3.22 4.14 3.49
N ASP A 63 3.65 3.16 4.26
CA ASP A 63 4.26 3.29 5.58
C ASP A 63 5.63 3.98 5.58
N ASP A 64 6.32 3.99 4.43
CA ASP A 64 7.52 4.80 4.20
C ASP A 64 7.20 6.29 3.91
N GLY A 65 5.92 6.65 3.87
CA GLY A 65 5.44 8.00 3.60
C GLY A 65 5.35 8.37 2.12
N SER A 66 5.70 7.46 1.21
CA SER A 66 5.56 7.67 -0.23
C SER A 66 4.10 7.61 -0.67
N PHE A 67 3.78 8.36 -1.74
CA PHE A 67 2.47 8.37 -2.36
C PHE A 67 2.54 7.75 -3.75
N SER A 68 1.58 6.89 -4.07
CA SER A 68 1.40 6.31 -5.39
C SER A 68 0.02 6.66 -5.92
N ILE A 69 -0.03 7.03 -7.20
CA ILE A 69 -1.26 7.39 -7.90
C ILE A 69 -1.54 6.29 -8.93
N GLY A 70 -2.75 5.75 -8.91
CA GLY A 70 -3.14 4.66 -9.79
C GLY A 70 -4.63 4.65 -10.10
N LEU A 71 -5.04 3.65 -10.87
CA LEU A 71 -6.44 3.35 -11.15
C LEU A 71 -7.01 2.45 -10.06
N ASP A 72 -8.25 2.71 -9.65
CA ASP A 72 -9.01 1.80 -8.79
C ASP A 72 -9.35 0.53 -9.58
N ARG A 73 -8.55 -0.53 -9.39
CA ARG A 73 -8.77 -1.84 -10.04
C ARG A 73 -9.82 -2.70 -9.33
N THR A 74 -10.45 -2.17 -8.28
CA THR A 74 -11.50 -2.87 -7.53
C THR A 74 -12.84 -2.87 -8.28
N ALA A 75 -12.97 -2.05 -9.32
CA ALA A 75 -13.97 -2.25 -10.37
C ALA A 75 -13.39 -3.24 -11.39
N GLY A 76 -13.98 -4.45 -11.44
CA GLY A 76 -13.58 -5.49 -12.39
C GLY A 76 -13.58 -5.01 -13.85
N PRO A 77 -12.99 -5.79 -14.78
CA PRO A 77 -12.91 -5.41 -16.17
C PRO A 77 -14.30 -5.12 -16.73
N LEU A 78 -14.53 -3.89 -17.20
CA LEU A 78 -15.63 -3.61 -18.12
C LEU A 78 -15.30 -4.40 -19.40
N GLU A 79 -15.86 -5.60 -19.50
CA GLU A 79 -15.89 -6.34 -20.75
C GLU A 79 -16.57 -5.47 -21.81
N THR A 80 -15.77 -4.93 -22.72
CA THR A 80 -16.19 -4.73 -24.11
C THR A 80 -15.14 -5.39 -25.00
N ALA A 81 -15.55 -6.49 -25.64
CA ALA A 81 -14.78 -7.23 -26.63
C ALA A 81 -14.59 -6.40 -27.93
N PRO A 82 -13.65 -6.79 -28.83
CA PRO A 82 -12.84 -5.87 -29.65
C PRO A 82 -13.27 -5.76 -31.13
N PRO A 83 -12.73 -4.78 -31.89
CA PRO A 83 -12.52 -4.94 -33.33
C PRO A 83 -11.02 -5.14 -33.67
N LYS A 84 -10.76 -6.19 -34.46
CA LYS A 84 -9.51 -6.57 -35.12
C LYS A 84 -9.03 -5.53 -36.16
N GLU A 85 -7.73 -5.19 -36.19
CA GLU A 85 -6.72 -5.48 -37.25
C GLU A 85 -5.41 -4.66 -37.04
N ALA A 86 -4.28 -5.25 -37.45
CA ALA A 86 -2.88 -5.11 -36.94
C ALA A 86 -2.01 -4.01 -37.66
N PRO A 87 -0.64 -3.93 -37.58
CA PRO A 87 0.37 -4.72 -36.85
C PRO A 87 1.61 -3.97 -36.24
N LEU A 88 2.52 -4.74 -35.61
CA LEU A 88 3.95 -4.49 -35.25
C LEU A 88 4.17 -3.80 -33.88
N ILE A 89 5.03 -4.22 -32.94
CA ILE A 89 6.25 -5.05 -32.91
C ILE A 89 6.51 -5.56 -31.46
N ASP A 90 7.30 -6.63 -31.36
CA ASP A 90 7.80 -7.41 -30.20
C ASP A 90 8.01 -6.71 -28.84
N SER A 91 7.58 -7.37 -27.75
CA SER A 91 8.49 -7.96 -26.73
C SER A 91 7.73 -8.67 -25.59
N LYS A 92 8.14 -9.92 -25.31
CA LYS A 92 7.80 -10.81 -24.18
C LYS A 92 7.66 -10.06 -22.83
N LEU A 93 6.76 -10.45 -21.92
CA LEU A 93 6.87 -11.66 -21.07
C LEU A 93 5.50 -12.21 -20.61
N ASN A 94 5.40 -13.53 -20.56
CA ASN A 94 4.26 -14.31 -20.09
C ASN A 94 4.11 -14.28 -18.56
N SER A 95 2.87 -14.24 -18.06
CA SER A 95 2.43 -15.09 -16.94
C SER A 95 0.90 -15.26 -16.90
N VAL A 96 0.50 -16.51 -17.10
CA VAL A 96 -0.72 -17.28 -16.72
C VAL A 96 -1.92 -16.53 -16.10
N PRO A 97 -3.18 -16.80 -16.56
CA PRO A 97 -4.39 -16.32 -15.91
C PRO A 97 -4.82 -17.26 -14.77
N GLU A 98 -5.06 -16.71 -13.57
CA GLU A 98 -5.72 -17.45 -12.49
C GLU A 98 -6.99 -16.72 -12.02
N LEU A 99 -7.97 -17.54 -11.64
CA LEU A 99 -9.41 -17.32 -11.68
C LEU A 99 -9.95 -16.28 -10.69
N PRO A 100 -11.13 -15.67 -10.95
CA PRO A 100 -11.68 -14.60 -10.12
C PRO A 100 -12.45 -15.17 -8.92
N VAL A 101 -11.99 -14.90 -7.70
CA VAL A 101 -12.80 -15.03 -6.47
C VAL A 101 -13.30 -13.64 -6.11
N GLY A 102 -14.55 -13.36 -6.49
CA GLY A 102 -15.21 -12.09 -6.22
C GLY A 102 -15.55 -11.91 -4.75
N VAL A 103 -15.26 -10.74 -4.20
CA VAL A 103 -15.90 -10.28 -2.96
C VAL A 103 -16.32 -8.82 -3.10
N SER A 104 -17.62 -8.60 -2.89
CA SER A 104 -18.28 -7.30 -2.81
C SER A 104 -17.78 -6.52 -1.59
N SER A 105 -17.31 -5.29 -1.80
CA SER A 105 -16.96 -4.33 -0.73
C SER A 105 -17.91 -3.14 -0.74
N GLU A 106 -18.66 -2.97 0.34
CA GLU A 106 -19.41 -1.73 0.63
C GLU A 106 -18.44 -0.67 1.20
N PRO A 107 -18.58 0.61 0.81
CA PRO A 107 -17.80 1.69 1.41
C PRO A 107 -18.46 2.18 2.71
N LYS A 108 -17.79 2.01 3.85
CA LYS A 108 -18.23 2.55 5.15
C LYS A 108 -17.30 3.69 5.60
N ALA A 109 -17.76 4.93 5.40
CA ALA A 109 -17.15 6.11 6.01
C ALA A 109 -17.40 6.10 7.53
N THR A 110 -16.36 6.30 8.34
CA THR A 110 -16.48 6.33 9.80
C THR A 110 -16.60 7.78 10.29
N GLN A 111 -17.82 8.22 10.54
CA GLN A 111 -18.12 9.28 11.51
C GLN A 111 -18.46 8.59 12.84
N THR A 112 -17.78 8.94 13.92
CA THR A 112 -17.94 8.32 15.24
C THR A 112 -19.29 8.71 15.86
N ASN A 113 -20.24 7.78 15.86
CA ASN A 113 -21.32 7.74 16.85
C ASN A 113 -21.02 6.59 17.85
N PRO A 114 -21.23 6.77 19.16
CA PRO A 114 -21.02 5.72 20.13
C PRO A 114 -22.11 4.65 19.97
N MET A 115 -21.76 3.52 19.35
CA MET A 115 -22.66 2.37 19.24
C MET A 115 -22.53 1.47 20.48
N SER A 116 -23.70 1.16 21.04
CA SER A 116 -23.96 0.16 22.07
C SER A 116 -23.45 -1.23 21.65
N PRO A 117 -23.19 -2.16 22.59
CA PRO A 117 -22.50 -3.41 22.31
C PRO A 117 -23.46 -4.39 21.64
N THR A 118 -23.56 -4.33 20.32
CA THR A 118 -24.15 -5.40 19.52
C THR A 118 -23.09 -6.49 19.39
N SER A 119 -23.40 -7.68 19.89
CA SER A 119 -22.62 -8.89 19.69
C SER A 119 -22.52 -9.18 18.18
N TYR A 120 -21.39 -8.81 17.58
CA TYR A 120 -21.07 -9.15 16.20
C TYR A 120 -20.49 -10.56 16.19
N ALA A 121 -21.29 -11.52 15.73
CA ALA A 121 -20.75 -12.83 15.38
C ALA A 121 -19.79 -12.65 14.19
N PRO A 122 -18.56 -13.18 14.26
CA PRO A 122 -17.58 -12.95 13.21
C PRO A 122 -18.08 -13.54 11.89
N SER A 123 -18.00 -12.75 10.83
CA SER A 123 -18.43 -13.15 9.49
C SER A 123 -17.62 -14.36 9.00
N SER A 124 -18.14 -15.14 8.06
CA SER A 124 -17.42 -16.33 7.54
C SER A 124 -16.02 -15.98 7.01
N ARG A 125 -15.85 -14.79 6.42
CA ARG A 125 -14.57 -14.29 5.93
C ARG A 125 -13.61 -13.96 7.07
N GLU A 126 -14.13 -13.35 8.13
CA GLU A 126 -13.34 -12.99 9.32
C GLU A 126 -12.80 -14.25 10.00
N LYS A 127 -13.61 -15.30 10.15
CA LYS A 127 -13.13 -16.58 10.70
C LYS A 127 -11.97 -17.18 9.90
N MET A 128 -12.08 -17.18 8.57
CA MET A 128 -11.02 -17.70 7.69
C MET A 128 -9.72 -16.88 7.83
N LEU A 129 -9.82 -15.55 7.88
CA LEU A 129 -8.66 -14.68 8.08
C LEU A 129 -8.02 -14.89 9.45
N ASN A 130 -8.82 -15.07 10.50
CA ASN A 130 -8.31 -15.36 11.83
C ASN A 130 -7.57 -16.70 11.89
N GLU A 131 -8.09 -17.75 11.23
CA GLU A 131 -7.43 -19.05 11.13
C GLU A 131 -6.10 -18.98 10.37
N GLU A 132 -6.06 -18.28 9.24
CA GLU A 132 -4.84 -18.04 8.49
C GLU A 132 -3.81 -17.26 9.32
N ASN A 133 -4.26 -16.22 10.05
CA ASN A 133 -3.39 -15.43 10.91
C ASN A 133 -2.74 -16.28 12.01
N GLU A 134 -3.49 -17.20 12.62
CA GLU A 134 -2.95 -18.14 13.60
C GLU A 134 -1.97 -19.13 12.97
N CYS A 135 -2.23 -19.61 11.75
CA CYS A 135 -1.29 -20.44 11.00
C CYS A 135 0.03 -19.71 10.74
N LEU A 136 -0.03 -18.48 10.25
CA LEU A 136 1.14 -17.64 9.96
C LEU A 136 1.93 -17.33 11.24
N LYS A 137 1.27 -17.06 12.37
CA LYS A 137 1.94 -16.88 13.67
C LYS A 137 2.73 -18.12 14.08
N LEU A 138 2.16 -19.31 13.88
CA LEU A 138 2.82 -20.57 14.21
C LEU A 138 4.03 -20.81 13.31
N GLU A 139 3.88 -20.58 12.00
CA GLU A 139 4.97 -20.71 11.03
C GLU A 139 6.11 -19.72 11.32
N LEU A 140 5.77 -18.46 11.63
CA LEU A 140 6.73 -17.45 12.04
C LEU A 140 7.47 -17.85 13.32
N SER A 141 6.76 -18.40 14.31
CA SER A 141 7.37 -18.90 15.55
C SER A 141 8.36 -20.04 15.26
N ARG A 142 7.96 -20.99 14.39
CA ARG A 142 8.83 -22.10 13.95
C ARG A 142 10.07 -21.59 13.23
N ALA A 143 9.92 -20.64 12.30
CA ALA A 143 11.03 -20.04 11.58
C ALA A 143 11.99 -19.29 12.53
N LYS A 144 11.46 -18.57 13.53
CA LYS A 144 12.27 -17.92 14.57
C LYS A 144 13.06 -18.93 15.41
N MET A 145 12.46 -20.06 15.77
CA MET A 145 13.15 -21.11 16.51
C MET A 145 14.28 -21.74 15.68
N ALA A 146 14.02 -22.07 14.41
CA ALA A 146 15.03 -22.60 13.49
C ALA A 146 16.19 -21.60 13.27
N LEU A 147 15.88 -20.30 13.20
CA LEU A 147 16.90 -19.26 13.09
C LEU A 147 17.78 -19.22 14.35
N ALA A 148 17.19 -19.30 15.54
CA ALA A 148 17.95 -19.33 16.79
C ALA A 148 18.86 -20.57 16.87
N GLU A 149 18.37 -21.73 16.45
CA GLU A 149 19.15 -22.98 16.40
C GLU A 149 20.35 -22.85 15.45
N ALA A 150 20.13 -22.36 14.23
CA ALA A 150 21.21 -22.14 13.26
C ALA A 150 22.24 -21.12 13.76
N GLN A 151 21.80 -20.08 14.47
CA GLN A 151 22.71 -19.10 15.09
C GLN A 151 23.57 -19.74 16.18
N MET A 152 22.96 -20.57 17.05
CA MET A 152 23.70 -21.29 18.09
C MET A 152 24.73 -22.26 17.50
N GLU A 153 24.38 -23.00 16.45
CA GLU A 153 25.31 -23.90 15.77
C GLU A 153 26.48 -23.13 15.13
N LYS A 154 26.18 -22.01 14.44
CA LYS A 154 27.19 -21.12 13.87
C LYS A 154 28.18 -20.64 14.94
N ASP A 155 27.70 -20.18 16.08
CA ASP A 155 28.56 -19.67 17.15
C ASP A 155 29.39 -20.78 17.81
N SER A 156 28.81 -21.97 17.99
CA SER A 156 29.52 -23.17 18.47
C SER A 156 30.67 -23.56 17.53
N LEU A 157 30.39 -23.65 16.22
CA LEU A 157 31.41 -23.95 15.21
C LEU A 157 32.51 -22.89 15.17
N LEU A 158 32.13 -21.61 15.23
CA LEU A 158 33.07 -20.49 15.24
C LEU A 158 34.00 -20.57 16.47
N HIS A 159 33.46 -20.93 17.63
CA HIS A 159 34.26 -21.16 18.84
C HIS A 159 35.25 -22.33 18.66
N HIS A 160 34.79 -23.47 18.13
CA HIS A 160 35.68 -24.61 17.83
C HIS A 160 36.79 -24.26 16.84
N MET A 161 36.48 -23.51 15.78
CA MET A 161 37.46 -23.08 14.79
C MET A 161 38.52 -22.14 15.41
N LYS A 162 38.11 -21.21 16.28
CA LYS A 162 39.04 -20.34 17.02
C LYS A 162 40.00 -21.16 17.88
N ASN A 163 39.48 -22.16 18.60
CA ASN A 163 40.30 -23.02 19.45
C ASN A 163 41.30 -23.85 18.64
N LEU A 164 40.88 -24.41 17.50
CA LEU A 164 41.79 -25.13 16.60
C LEU A 164 42.87 -24.22 16.01
N LYS A 165 42.50 -22.98 15.62
CA LYS A 165 43.46 -21.99 15.13
C LYS A 165 44.50 -21.60 16.18
N LEU A 166 44.09 -21.46 17.44
CA LEU A 166 44.98 -21.16 18.56
C LEU A 166 45.89 -22.36 18.89
N ALA A 167 45.37 -23.59 18.85
CA ALA A 167 46.15 -24.81 19.10
C ALA A 167 47.18 -25.09 17.97
N SER A 168 46.83 -24.80 16.71
CA SER A 168 47.74 -24.96 15.58
C SER A 168 48.82 -23.87 15.50
N GLY A 169 48.65 -22.74 16.21
CA GLY A 169 49.61 -21.63 16.26
C GLY A 169 50.65 -21.72 17.39
N GLY A 170 50.52 -22.69 18.31
CA GLY A 170 51.42 -22.87 19.46
C GLY A 170 52.59 -23.84 19.25
N GLY A 171 52.80 -24.32 18.03
CA GLY A 171 53.81 -25.33 17.69
C GLY A 171 55.02 -24.78 16.93
N ILE A 172 55.63 -23.68 17.40
CA ILE A 172 56.98 -23.25 17.02
C ILE A 172 57.50 -22.26 18.06
N SER A 173 58.12 -22.80 19.10
CA SER A 173 59.18 -22.16 19.90
C SER A 173 59.76 -23.19 20.87
#